data_AF-A0A974D597-F1
#
_entry.id   AF-A0A974D597-F1
#
_cell.length_a   1.000
_cell.length_b   1.000
_cell.length_c   1.000
_cell.angle_alpha   90.00
_cell.angle_beta   90.00
_cell.angle_gamma   90.00
#
_symmetry.space_group_name_H-M   'P 1'
#
loop_
_entity.id
_entity.type
_entity.pdbx_description
1 polymer ?
#
loop_
_entity_poly.entity_id
_entity_poly.type
_entity_poly.pdbx_seq_one_letter_code
_entity_poly.pdbx_strand_id
1 'polypeptide(L)'
;MTCPIVENYWNAIIQIASEVFNNPILRAPEHSLLNYPFHGFDKSANYLLLQIWSAARWVIALNWISPALSVPQFIFRLNYIQEMHYLTAIIENKRENHNTIWQPWEDFKKSPAFPLQLR
;
A
#
# COMPACT_ATOMS: atom_id res chain seq x y z
N MET A 1 20.29 7.97 12.73
CA MET A 1 19.15 8.64 13.37
C MET A 1 17.91 8.37 12.52
N THR A 2 16.89 7.72 13.07
CA THR A 2 15.58 7.55 12.41
C THR A 2 14.65 8.71 12.79
N CYS A 3 13.84 9.19 11.85
CA CYS A 3 12.82 10.20 12.13
C CYS A 3 11.57 9.50 12.73
N PRO A 4 11.18 9.78 13.99
CA PRO A 4 10.08 9.07 14.66
C PRO A 4 8.74 9.17 13.92
N ILE A 5 8.49 10.32 13.27
CA ILE A 5 7.25 10.56 12.54
C ILE A 5 7.15 9.64 11.31
N VAL A 6 8.24 9.55 10.54
CA VAL A 6 8.33 8.66 9.38
C VAL A 6 8.28 7.19 9.80
N GLU A 7 8.86 6.86 10.94
CA GLU A 7 8.82 5.52 11.53
C GLU A 7 7.41 5.10 11.95
N ASN A 8 6.69 5.95 12.67
CA ASN A 8 5.29 5.70 13.05
C ASN A 8 4.41 5.55 11.80
N TYR A 9 4.61 6.38 10.80
CA TYR A 9 3.90 6.27 9.53
C TYR A 9 4.18 4.94 8.82
N TRP A 10 5.45 4.54 8.68
CA TRP A 10 5.80 3.26 8.07
C TRP A 10 5.21 2.07 8.84
N ASN A 11 5.22 2.11 10.17
CA ASN A 11 4.62 1.05 10.98
C ASN A 11 3.11 0.94 10.70
N ALA A 12 2.40 2.06 10.55
CA ALA A 12 0.99 2.04 10.17
C ALA A 12 0.76 1.48 8.75
N ILE A 13 1.59 1.85 7.76
CA ILE A 13 1.47 1.28 6.41
C ILE A 13 1.77 -0.22 6.39
N ILE A 14 2.76 -0.67 7.16
CA ILE A 14 3.09 -2.10 7.29
C ILE A 14 1.96 -2.86 7.98
N GLN A 15 1.32 -2.27 9.00
CA GLN A 15 0.14 -2.84 9.63
C GLN A 15 -1.01 -2.95 8.63
N ILE A 16 -1.30 -1.88 7.87
CA ILE A 16 -2.31 -1.91 6.79
C ILE A 16 -1.99 -3.04 5.80
N ALA A 17 -0.76 -3.14 5.33
CA ALA A 17 -0.36 -4.19 4.40
C ALA A 17 -0.54 -5.59 5.02
N SER A 18 -0.18 -5.77 6.29
CA SER A 18 -0.34 -7.06 6.98
C SER A 18 -1.81 -7.48 7.08
N GLU A 19 -2.71 -6.53 7.35
CA GLU A 19 -4.17 -6.77 7.37
C GLU A 19 -4.71 -7.08 5.96
N VAL A 20 -4.25 -6.34 4.93
CA VAL A 20 -4.66 -6.56 3.53
C VAL A 20 -4.35 -7.98 3.07
N PHE A 21 -3.20 -8.52 3.46
CA PHE A 21 -2.78 -9.87 3.07
C PHE A 21 -3.12 -10.94 4.11
N ASN A 22 -3.74 -10.56 5.24
CA ASN A 22 -3.94 -11.41 6.40
C ASN A 22 -2.66 -12.22 6.78
N ASN A 23 -1.51 -11.56 6.67
CA ASN A 23 -0.19 -12.17 6.84
C ASN A 23 0.78 -11.13 7.44
N PRO A 24 1.49 -11.43 8.54
CA PRO A 24 2.46 -10.51 9.12
C PRO A 24 3.58 -10.14 8.14
N ILE A 25 3.69 -8.85 7.84
CA ILE A 25 4.79 -8.31 7.02
C ILE A 25 5.85 -7.71 7.94
N LEU A 26 7.07 -8.25 7.86
CA LEU A 26 8.20 -7.71 8.60
C LEU A 26 8.73 -6.44 7.93
N ARG A 27 9.13 -5.47 8.75
CA ARG A 27 9.75 -4.23 8.27
C ARG A 27 11.14 -4.53 7.73
N ALA A 28 11.29 -4.45 6.41
CA ALA A 28 12.56 -4.55 5.71
C ALA A 28 12.63 -3.44 4.65
N PRO A 29 13.55 -2.46 4.79
CA PRO A 29 13.69 -1.34 3.85
C PRO A 29 13.92 -1.76 2.39
N GLU A 30 14.60 -2.88 2.17
CA GLU A 30 14.82 -3.47 0.86
C GLU A 30 13.50 -3.70 0.10
N HIS A 31 12.46 -4.13 0.80
CA HIS A 31 11.17 -4.37 0.18
C HIS A 31 10.34 -3.09 0.04
N SER A 32 10.27 -2.27 1.09
CA SER A 32 9.38 -1.10 1.13
C SER A 32 9.95 0.15 0.45
N LEU A 33 11.29 0.29 0.37
CA LEU A 33 11.96 1.42 -0.28
C LEU A 33 12.56 1.06 -1.63
N LEU A 34 13.18 -0.12 -1.74
CA LEU A 34 13.93 -0.54 -2.95
C LEU A 34 13.15 -1.47 -3.88
N ASN A 35 11.88 -1.75 -3.58
CA ASN A 35 10.99 -2.59 -4.40
C ASN A 35 11.45 -4.04 -4.56
N TYR A 36 12.24 -4.59 -3.63
CA TYR A 36 12.57 -6.01 -3.67
C TYR A 36 11.31 -6.84 -3.42
N PRO A 37 11.05 -7.90 -4.20
CA PRO A 37 9.89 -8.75 -3.99
C PRO A 37 9.95 -9.45 -2.63
N PHE A 38 8.80 -9.62 -1.99
CA PHE A 38 8.64 -10.47 -0.83
C PHE A 38 8.52 -11.92 -1.32
N HIS A 39 9.51 -12.75 -0.98
CA HIS A 39 9.60 -14.15 -1.41
C HIS A 39 8.45 -15.04 -0.93
N GLY A 40 7.72 -14.64 0.11
CA GLY A 40 6.52 -15.36 0.60
C GLY A 40 5.23 -15.02 -0.16
N PHE A 41 5.25 -14.04 -1.06
CA PHE A 41 4.08 -13.58 -1.79
C PHE A 41 4.14 -14.02 -3.25
N ASP A 42 2.99 -14.33 -3.84
CA ASP A 42 2.90 -14.57 -5.27
C ASP A 42 3.10 -13.26 -6.07
N LYS A 43 3.05 -13.37 -7.40
CA LYS A 43 3.25 -12.23 -8.30
C LYS A 43 2.19 -11.14 -8.12
N SER A 44 0.93 -11.51 -7.92
CA SER A 44 -0.19 -10.59 -7.77
C SER A 44 -0.13 -9.84 -6.44
N ALA A 45 0.16 -10.57 -5.37
CA ALA A 45 0.36 -10.01 -4.04
C ALA A 45 1.57 -9.08 -3.99
N ASN A 46 2.71 -9.47 -4.57
CA ASN A 46 3.87 -8.58 -4.71
C ASN A 46 3.55 -7.31 -5.50
N TYR A 47 2.74 -7.42 -6.55
CA TYR A 47 2.34 -6.27 -7.35
C TYR A 47 1.45 -5.30 -6.55
N LEU A 48 0.44 -5.79 -5.83
CA LEU A 48 -0.39 -4.96 -4.96
C LEU A 48 0.45 -4.30 -3.86
N LEU A 49 1.34 -5.07 -3.24
CA LEU A 49 2.24 -4.59 -2.19
C LEU A 49 3.14 -3.45 -2.70
N LEU A 50 3.65 -3.57 -3.92
CA LEU A 50 4.39 -2.49 -4.59
C LEU A 50 3.55 -1.21 -4.75
N GLN A 51 2.24 -1.33 -5.04
CA GLN A 51 1.36 -0.16 -5.13
C GLN A 51 1.13 0.49 -3.77
N ILE A 52 0.98 -0.31 -2.71
CA ILE A 52 0.90 0.17 -1.33
C ILE A 52 2.18 0.96 -0.98
N TRP A 53 3.37 0.42 -1.24
CA TRP A 53 4.63 1.12 -1.00
C TRP A 53 4.78 2.39 -1.84
N SER A 54 4.28 2.37 -3.08
CA SER A 54 4.32 3.54 -3.96
C SER A 54 3.41 4.67 -3.47
N ALA A 55 2.21 4.34 -2.98
CA ALA A 55 1.32 5.32 -2.34
C ALA A 55 1.96 5.90 -1.06
N ALA A 56 2.57 5.07 -0.22
CA ALA A 56 3.21 5.50 1.01
C ALA A 56 4.40 6.44 0.77
N ARG A 57 5.29 6.08 -0.15
CA ARG A 57 6.43 6.93 -0.54
C ARG A 57 5.96 8.26 -1.14
N TRP A 58 4.86 8.26 -1.89
CA TRP A 58 4.28 9.48 -2.42
C TRP A 58 3.84 10.44 -1.32
N VAL A 59 3.18 9.96 -0.26
CA VAL A 59 2.78 10.80 0.89
C VAL A 59 3.98 11.37 1.62
N ILE A 60 5.04 10.57 1.81
CA ILE A 60 6.30 11.04 2.42
C ILE A 60 6.92 12.14 1.56
N ALA A 61 7.02 11.93 0.25
CA ALA A 61 7.56 12.91 -0.67
C ALA A 61 6.75 14.22 -0.68
N LEU A 62 5.42 14.13 -0.61
CA LEU A 62 4.53 15.31 -0.56
C LEU A 62 4.75 16.13 0.73
N ASN A 63 5.01 15.47 1.85
CA ASN A 63 5.10 16.07 3.17
C ASN A 63 6.55 16.18 3.68
N TRP A 64 7.54 16.20 2.77
CA TRP A 64 8.95 16.12 3.16
C TRP A 64 9.44 17.33 3.98
N ILE A 65 8.80 18.50 3.81
CA ILE A 65 9.11 19.75 4.54
C ILE A 65 8.39 19.82 5.90
N SER A 66 7.14 19.33 5.96
CA SER A 66 6.33 19.30 7.19
C SER A 66 5.64 17.94 7.24
N PRO A 67 6.10 17.00 8.08
CA PRO A 67 5.66 15.61 8.05
C PRO A 67 4.30 15.42 8.73
N ALA A 68 3.27 16.08 8.19
CA ALA A 68 1.87 15.78 8.48
C ALA A 68 1.44 14.51 7.72
N LEU A 69 2.17 13.42 7.94
CA LEU A 69 1.92 12.14 7.27
C LEU A 69 0.53 11.63 7.64
N SER A 70 -0.28 11.34 6.62
CA SER A 70 -1.72 11.12 6.78
C SER A 70 -2.15 9.82 6.10
N VAL A 71 -2.76 8.92 6.87
CA VAL A 71 -3.39 7.71 6.32
C VAL A 71 -4.50 8.04 5.32
N PRO A 72 -5.38 9.06 5.56
CA PRO A 72 -6.31 9.52 4.53
C PRO A 72 -5.64 9.89 3.19
N GLN A 73 -4.51 10.61 3.21
CA GLN A 73 -3.77 10.93 1.98
C GLN A 73 -3.23 9.67 1.28
N PHE A 74 -2.75 8.70 2.06
CA PHE A 74 -2.32 7.40 1.55
C PHE A 74 -3.46 6.64 0.88
N ILE A 75 -4.61 6.52 1.54
CA ILE A 75 -5.81 5.84 1.01
C ILE A 75 -6.26 6.51 -0.29
N PHE A 76 -6.33 7.85 -0.29
CA PHE A 76 -6.66 8.62 -1.49
C PHE A 76 -5.72 8.28 -2.65
N ARG A 77 -4.40 8.27 -2.39
CA ARG A 77 -3.42 7.96 -3.42
C ARG A 77 -3.51 6.51 -3.91
N LEU A 78 -3.73 5.56 -3.00
CA LEU A 78 -3.83 4.14 -3.36
C LEU A 78 -5.09 3.87 -4.21
N ASN A 79 -6.22 4.47 -3.86
CA ASN A 79 -7.45 4.39 -4.67
C ASN A 79 -7.27 5.04 -6.05
N TYR A 80 -6.51 6.15 -6.13
CA TYR A 80 -6.16 6.74 -7.42
C TYR A 80 -5.31 5.79 -8.29
N ILE A 81 -4.32 5.12 -7.72
CA ILE A 81 -3.50 4.12 -8.43
C ILE A 81 -4.38 2.97 -8.93
N GLN A 82 -5.28 2.48 -8.07
CA GLN A 82 -6.23 1.42 -8.43
C GLN A 82 -7.10 1.81 -9.61
N GLU A 83 -7.71 3.01 -9.58
CA GLU A 83 -8.57 3.49 -10.67
C GLU A 83 -7.81 3.58 -11.99
N MET A 84 -6.59 4.13 -11.97
CA MET A 84 -5.76 4.19 -13.17
C MET A 84 -5.43 2.79 -13.72
N HIS A 85 -5.12 1.83 -12.84
CA HIS A 85 -4.87 0.45 -13.23
C HIS A 85 -6.12 -0.24 -13.78
N TYR A 86 -7.29 0.05 -13.22
CA TYR A 86 -8.56 -0.46 -13.72
C TYR A 86 -8.83 0.01 -15.15
N LEU A 87 -8.66 1.31 -15.42
CA LEU A 87 -8.80 1.88 -16.75
C LEU A 87 -7.81 1.27 -17.76
N THR A 88 -6.54 1.09 -17.37
CA THR A 88 -5.55 0.39 -18.20
C THR A 88 -5.96 -1.06 -18.46
N ALA A 89 -6.47 -1.77 -17.46
CA ALA A 89 -6.89 -3.17 -17.62
C ALA A 89 -8.10 -3.32 -18.55
N ILE A 90 -9.01 -2.33 -18.61
CA ILE A 90 -10.09 -2.28 -19.60
C ILE A 90 -9.50 -2.16 -21.01
N ILE A 91 -8.59 -1.20 -21.21
CA ILE A 91 -7.96 -0.95 -22.52
C ILE A 91 -7.20 -2.18 -23.01
N GLU A 92 -6.50 -2.88 -22.11
CA GLU A 92 -5.73 -4.09 -22.44
C GLU A 92 -6.55 -5.39 -22.44
N ASN A 93 -7.86 -5.35 -22.16
CA ASN A 93 -8.71 -6.52 -21.99
C ASN A 93 -8.19 -7.53 -20.93
N LYS A 94 -7.65 -7.02 -19.82
CA LYS A 94 -7.08 -7.79 -18.68
C LYS A 94 -7.81 -7.53 -17.37
N ARG A 95 -9.11 -7.22 -17.42
CA ARG A 95 -9.92 -6.84 -16.25
C ARG A 95 -9.90 -7.89 -15.14
N GLU A 96 -9.90 -9.18 -15.49
CA GLU A 96 -9.84 -10.28 -14.51
C GLU A 96 -8.55 -10.26 -13.69
N ASN A 97 -7.41 -9.95 -14.32
CA ASN A 97 -6.13 -9.81 -13.64
C ASN A 97 -6.16 -8.65 -12.66
N HIS A 98 -6.74 -7.51 -13.05
CA HIS A 98 -6.93 -6.37 -12.15
C HIS A 98 -7.74 -6.78 -10.92
N ASN A 99 -8.90 -7.41 -11.13
CA ASN A 99 -9.77 -7.81 -10.02
C ASN A 99 -9.04 -8.77 -9.07
N THR A 100 -8.31 -9.75 -9.61
CA THR A 100 -7.52 -10.70 -8.81
C THR A 100 -6.46 -10.00 -7.97
N ILE A 101 -5.73 -9.04 -8.54
CA ILE A 101 -4.67 -8.29 -7.85
C ILE A 101 -5.24 -7.42 -6.73
N TRP A 102 -6.37 -6.75 -6.96
CA TRP A 102 -6.91 -5.73 -6.04
C TRP A 102 -7.97 -6.26 -5.07
N GLN A 103 -8.45 -7.50 -5.25
CA GLN A 103 -9.43 -8.11 -4.35
C GLN A 103 -9.02 -8.03 -2.86
N PRO A 104 -7.76 -8.30 -2.45
CA PRO A 104 -7.37 -8.18 -1.05
C PRO A 104 -7.57 -6.77 -0.48
N TRP A 105 -7.33 -5.73 -1.29
CA TRP A 105 -7.58 -4.34 -0.89
C TRP A 105 -9.08 -4.04 -0.75
N GLU A 106 -9.90 -4.54 -1.67
CA GLU A 106 -11.37 -4.41 -1.60
C GLU A 106 -11.97 -5.10 -0.38
N ASP A 107 -11.44 -6.26 -0.02
CA ASP A 107 -11.90 -7.02 1.15
C ASP A 107 -11.47 -6.32 2.44
N PHE A 108 -10.25 -5.79 2.50
CA PHE A 108 -9.79 -4.99 3.63
C PHE A 108 -10.65 -3.74 3.86
N LYS A 109 -11.07 -3.02 2.80
CA LYS A 109 -11.97 -1.86 2.92
C LYS A 109 -13.32 -2.17 3.55
N LYS A 110 -13.77 -3.44 3.50
CA LYS A 110 -15.02 -3.91 4.12
C LYS A 110 -14.80 -4.41 5.56
N SER A 111 -13.55 -4.56 5.98
CA SER A 111 -13.21 -5.05 7.31
C SER A 111 -13.42 -3.97 8.39
N PRO A 112 -13.69 -4.36 9.65
CA PRO A 112 -13.80 -3.42 10.77
C PRO A 112 -12.48 -2.72 11.11
N ALA A 113 -11.35 -3.19 10.56
CA ALA A 113 -10.04 -2.55 10.73
C ALA A 113 -9.86 -1.30 9.84
N PHE A 114 -10.80 -1.02 8.91
CA PHE A 114 -10.70 0.10 7.99
C PHE A 114 -11.49 1.35 8.44
N PRO A 115 -10.92 2.57 8.35
CA PRO A 115 -9.52 2.88 8.07
C PRO A 115 -8.65 2.75 9.33
N LEU A 116 -7.46 2.15 9.20
CA LEU A 116 -6.46 2.13 10.26
C LEU A 116 -6.04 3.57 10.59
N GLN A 117 -6.24 4.00 11.84
CA GLN A 117 -5.80 5.31 12.29
C GLN A 117 -4.34 5.25 12.76
N LEU A 118 -3.58 6.32 12.49
CA LEU A 118 -2.26 6.52 13.12
C LEU A 118 -2.49 6.67 14.63
N ARG A 119 -1.89 5.79 15.43
CA ARG A 119 -1.85 5.91 16.90
C ARG A 119 -0.74 6.84 17.33
#